data_AF-A0A8S1WQ45-F1
#
_entry.id   AF-A0A8S1WQ45-F1
#
_cell.length_a   1.000
_cell.length_b   1.000
_cell.length_c   1.000
_cell.angle_alpha   90.00
_cell.angle_beta   90.00
_cell.angle_gamma   90.00
#
_symmetry.space_group_name_H-M   'P 1'
#
loop_
_entity.id
_entity.type
_entity.pdbx_description
1 polymer ?
#
loop_
_entity_poly.entity_id
_entity_poly.type
_entity_poly.pdbx_seq_one_letter_code
_entity_poly.pdbx_strand_id
1 'polypeptide(L)'
;MNKLLIGITRIPKYQPRFSFSKALKDKDKGDEKAFFSKEDQKLMSKLIKKMKEASEHPQTAGSNNAEDKEELQKIFNRYRVNYTDALIEEILNWKRSD
;
A
#
# COMPACT_ATOMS: atom_id res chain seq x y z
N MET A 1 77.51 -39.31 -18.72
CA MET A 1 76.62 -39.96 -17.72
C MET A 1 75.68 -38.89 -17.17
N ASN A 2 74.48 -38.76 -17.73
CA ASN A 2 73.54 -37.71 -17.32
C ASN A 2 72.47 -38.32 -16.42
N LYS A 3 72.49 -37.95 -15.13
CA LYS A 3 71.44 -38.31 -14.17
C LYS A 3 70.30 -37.30 -14.31
N LEU A 4 69.18 -37.74 -14.89
CA LEU A 4 67.94 -36.97 -14.95
C LEU A 4 67.29 -36.95 -13.55
N LEU A 5 67.29 -35.79 -12.92
CA LEU A 5 66.53 -35.50 -11.71
C LEU A 5 65.06 -35.28 -12.10
N ILE A 6 64.21 -36.27 -11.81
CA ILE A 6 62.75 -36.18 -11.99
C ILE A 6 62.19 -35.41 -10.80
N GLY A 7 61.91 -34.11 -11.00
CA GLY A 7 61.22 -33.28 -10.02
C GLY A 7 59.75 -33.70 -9.89
N ILE A 8 59.33 -34.06 -8.68
CA ILE A 8 57.93 -34.37 -8.36
C ILE A 8 57.13 -33.06 -8.39
N THR A 9 56.42 -32.79 -9.48
CA THR A 9 55.47 -31.69 -9.57
C THR A 9 54.24 -32.01 -8.71
N ARG A 10 54.08 -31.33 -7.57
CA ARG A 10 52.84 -31.39 -6.78
C ARG A 10 51.70 -30.78 -7.59
N ILE A 11 50.75 -31.62 -8.00
CA ILE A 11 49.48 -31.19 -8.58
C ILE A 11 48.61 -30.68 -7.42
N PRO A 12 48.23 -29.39 -7.36
CA PRO A 12 47.29 -28.93 -6.35
C PRO A 12 45.91 -29.56 -6.65
N LYS A 13 45.43 -30.39 -5.72
CA LYS A 13 44.06 -30.93 -5.78
C LYS A 13 43.08 -29.79 -5.53
N TYR A 14 42.64 -29.12 -6.59
CA TYR A 14 41.58 -28.12 -6.52
C TYR A 14 40.25 -28.85 -6.33
N GLN A 15 39.83 -29.02 -5.08
CA GLN A 15 38.48 -29.51 -4.78
C GLN A 15 37.53 -28.31 -4.81
N PRO A 16 36.57 -28.24 -5.76
CA PRO A 16 35.55 -27.21 -5.70
C PRO A 16 34.67 -27.49 -4.47
N ARG A 17 34.80 -26.65 -3.44
CA ARG A 17 33.87 -26.62 -2.31
C ARG A 17 32.57 -26.01 -2.80
N PHE A 18 31.74 -26.81 -3.47
CA PHE A 18 30.38 -26.42 -3.82
C PHE A 18 29.58 -26.32 -2.51
N SER A 19 29.40 -25.11 -2.01
CA SER A 19 28.68 -24.84 -0.77
C SER A 19 27.18 -24.87 -1.06
N PHE A 20 26.59 -26.07 -1.01
CA PHE A 20 25.14 -26.27 -1.18
C PHE A 20 24.30 -25.46 -0.18
N SER A 21 24.85 -25.16 0.99
CA SER A 21 24.20 -24.30 1.99
C SER A 21 24.01 -22.86 1.53
N LYS A 22 24.86 -22.35 0.61
CA LYS A 22 24.67 -21.02 0.02
C LYS A 22 23.57 -21.04 -1.04
N ALA A 23 23.57 -22.04 -1.90
CA ALA A 23 22.55 -22.21 -2.94
C ALA A 23 21.13 -22.42 -2.37
N LEU A 24 21.00 -23.18 -1.27
CA LEU A 24 19.72 -23.34 -0.56
C LEU A 24 19.24 -22.02 0.05
N LYS A 25 20.13 -21.27 0.73
CA LYS A 25 19.78 -19.95 1.29
C LYS A 25 19.37 -18.94 0.22
N ASP A 26 20.00 -18.98 -0.95
CA ASP A 26 19.65 -18.10 -2.07
C ASP A 26 18.29 -18.47 -2.69
N LYS A 27 17.94 -19.77 -2.69
CA LYS A 27 16.61 -20.25 -3.06
C LYS A 27 15.53 -19.81 -2.07
N ASP A 28 15.77 -19.99 -0.77
CA ASP A 28 14.83 -19.61 0.29
C ASP A 28 14.50 -18.11 0.22
N LYS A 29 15.51 -17.26 0.01
CA LYS A 29 15.32 -15.81 -0.21
C LYS A 29 14.54 -15.49 -1.48
N GLY A 30 14.72 -16.27 -2.54
CA GLY A 30 13.98 -16.12 -3.79
C GLY A 30 12.49 -16.44 -3.59
N ASP A 31 12.20 -17.52 -2.86
CA ASP A 31 10.84 -17.95 -2.56
C ASP A 31 10.13 -16.97 -1.60
N GLU A 32 10.82 -16.46 -0.58
CA GLU A 32 10.31 -15.39 0.29
C GLU A 32 9.99 -14.13 -0.51
N LYS A 33 10.90 -13.68 -1.38
CA LYS A 33 10.68 -12.49 -2.22
C LYS A 33 9.47 -12.65 -3.14
N ALA A 34 9.30 -13.83 -3.73
CA ALA A 34 8.15 -14.13 -4.59
C ALA A 34 6.84 -14.18 -3.80
N PHE A 35 6.88 -14.64 -2.55
CA PHE A 35 5.74 -14.66 -1.63
C PHE A 35 5.33 -13.24 -1.21
N PHE A 36 6.25 -12.45 -0.67
CA PHE A 36 5.99 -11.06 -0.26
C PHE A 36 5.51 -10.20 -1.42
N SER A 37 6.07 -10.36 -2.62
CA SER A 37 5.61 -9.62 -3.80
C SER A 37 4.14 -9.89 -4.14
N LYS A 38 3.62 -11.11 -3.92
CA LYS A 38 2.21 -11.45 -4.19
C LYS A 38 1.30 -10.95 -3.08
N GLU A 39 1.74 -10.99 -1.82
CA GLU A 39 0.97 -10.46 -0.70
C GLU A 39 0.88 -8.95 -0.74
N ASP A 40 1.97 -8.26 -1.07
CA ASP A 40 2.00 -6.81 -1.26
C ASP A 40 1.07 -6.38 -2.39
N GLN A 41 1.05 -7.10 -3.52
CA GLN A 41 0.09 -6.83 -4.59
C GLN A 41 -1.38 -6.98 -4.12
N LYS A 42 -1.68 -7.99 -3.31
CA LYS A 42 -3.02 -8.16 -2.72
C LYS A 42 -3.35 -7.05 -1.72
N LEU A 43 -2.39 -6.59 -0.95
CA LEU A 43 -2.58 -5.54 0.03
C LEU A 43 -2.75 -4.17 -0.64
N MET A 44 -1.95 -3.86 -1.65
CA MET A 44 -2.08 -2.65 -2.47
C MET A 44 -3.41 -2.61 -3.22
N SER A 45 -3.85 -3.71 -3.82
CA SER A 45 -5.16 -3.76 -4.50
C SER A 45 -6.33 -3.56 -3.53
N LYS A 46 -6.26 -4.12 -2.31
CA LYS A 46 -7.23 -3.83 -1.24
C LYS A 46 -7.19 -2.36 -0.82
N LEU A 47 -6.02 -1.75 -0.70
CA LEU A 47 -5.89 -0.33 -0.36
C LEU A 47 -6.50 0.56 -1.44
N ILE A 48 -6.18 0.31 -2.71
CA ILE A 48 -6.75 1.05 -3.84
C ILE A 48 -8.27 0.88 -3.86
N LYS A 49 -8.78 -0.33 -3.62
CA LYS A 49 -10.22 -0.57 -3.53
C LYS A 49 -10.86 0.24 -2.41
N LYS A 50 -10.27 0.25 -1.22
CA LYS A 50 -10.75 1.08 -0.09
C LYS A 50 -10.68 2.58 -0.37
N MET A 51 -9.63 3.06 -1.05
CA MET A 51 -9.53 4.47 -1.45
C MET A 51 -10.61 4.84 -2.48
N LYS A 52 -10.87 3.95 -3.45
CA LYS A 52 -11.95 4.14 -4.42
C LYS A 52 -13.32 4.13 -3.74
N GLU A 53 -13.56 3.17 -2.85
CA GLU A 53 -14.78 3.12 -2.04
C GLU A 53 -14.94 4.39 -1.20
N ALA A 54 -13.87 4.90 -0.59
CA ALA A 54 -13.88 6.16 0.15
C ALA A 54 -14.07 7.40 -0.75
N SER A 55 -13.67 7.35 -2.02
CA SER A 55 -13.88 8.44 -2.97
C SER A 55 -15.26 8.41 -3.64
N GLU A 56 -15.81 7.22 -3.92
CA GLU A 56 -17.13 7.02 -4.53
C GLU A 56 -18.24 7.15 -3.49
N HIS A 57 -17.97 6.71 -2.26
CA HIS A 57 -18.76 6.99 -1.08
C HIS A 57 -17.88 7.80 -0.14
N PRO A 58 -17.81 9.14 -0.30
CA PRO A 58 -17.33 9.99 0.76
C PRO A 58 -18.26 9.73 1.95
N GLN A 59 -17.89 8.78 2.80
CA GLN A 59 -18.40 8.63 4.14
C GLN A 59 -18.01 9.93 4.82
N THR A 60 -18.92 10.89 4.70
CA THR A 60 -19.22 11.93 5.67
C THR A 60 -18.04 12.19 6.59
N ALA A 61 -17.08 12.97 6.11
CA ALA A 61 -16.28 13.78 6.99
C ALA A 61 -17.27 14.68 7.73
N GLY A 62 -17.72 14.24 8.90
CA GLY A 62 -18.76 14.91 9.68
C GLY A 62 -20.00 14.05 9.86
N SER A 63 -20.03 13.32 10.98
CA SER A 63 -21.23 12.84 11.65
C SER A 63 -22.16 13.98 12.14
N ASN A 64 -22.20 15.12 11.44
CA ASN A 64 -22.82 16.36 11.88
C ASN A 64 -23.86 16.88 10.87
N ASN A 65 -24.31 16.06 9.91
CA ASN A 65 -25.34 16.49 8.94
C ASN A 65 -26.65 16.92 9.61
N ALA A 66 -26.97 16.39 10.78
CA ALA A 66 -28.12 16.84 11.57
C ALA A 66 -27.84 18.19 12.25
N GLU A 67 -26.67 18.32 12.89
CA GLU A 67 -26.26 19.55 13.57
C GLU A 67 -26.12 20.73 12.59
N ASP A 68 -25.48 20.51 11.45
CA ASP A 68 -25.31 21.50 10.40
C ASP A 68 -26.65 21.97 9.82
N LYS A 69 -27.62 21.05 9.66
CA LYS A 69 -28.99 21.41 9.24
C LYS A 69 -29.69 22.27 10.29
N GLU A 70 -29.56 21.93 11.56
CA GLU A 70 -30.15 22.70 12.65
C GLU A 70 -29.54 24.11 12.76
N GLU A 71 -28.23 24.25 12.55
CA GLU A 71 -27.56 25.55 12.50
C GLU A 71 -28.04 26.41 11.33
N LEU A 72 -28.16 25.82 10.14
CA LEU A 72 -28.71 26.49 8.95
C LEU A 72 -30.15 26.95 9.17
N GLN A 73 -31.00 26.12 9.76
CA GLN A 73 -32.37 26.49 10.11
C GLN A 73 -32.41 27.64 11.12
N LYS A 74 -31.54 27.64 12.14
CA LYS A 74 -31.42 28.76 13.11
C LYS A 74 -31.04 30.07 12.41
N ILE A 75 -30.16 30.03 11.41
CA ILE A 75 -29.77 31.20 10.62
C ILE A 75 -30.96 31.71 9.79
N PHE A 76 -31.64 30.85 9.05
CA PHE A 76 -32.79 31.28 8.24
C PHE A 76 -33.93 31.84 9.09
N ASN A 77 -34.18 31.24 10.25
CA ASN A 77 -35.17 31.72 11.20
C ASN A 77 -34.81 33.09 11.80
N ARG A 78 -33.53 33.37 12.04
CA ARG A 78 -33.05 34.69 12.51
C ARG A 78 -33.36 35.80 11.50
N TYR A 79 -33.20 35.50 10.21
CA TYR A 79 -33.39 36.48 9.13
C TYR A 79 -34.80 36.45 8.52
N ARG A 80 -35.69 35.59 9.02
CA ARG A 80 -37.06 35.39 8.51
C ARG A 80 -37.10 35.14 6.99
N VAL A 81 -36.14 34.36 6.51
CA VAL A 81 -36.06 33.97 5.10
C VAL A 81 -36.91 32.72 4.91
N ASN A 82 -37.79 32.73 3.90
CA ASN A 82 -38.48 31.53 3.47
C ASN A 82 -37.45 30.62 2.79
N TYR A 83 -37.21 29.45 3.39
CA TYR A 83 -36.30 28.46 2.83
C TYR A 83 -37.07 27.22 2.37
N THR A 84 -36.51 26.54 1.38
CA THR A 84 -36.97 25.23 0.91
C THR A 84 -35.94 24.18 1.32
N ASP A 85 -36.37 22.93 1.50
CA ASP A 85 -35.45 21.85 1.88
C ASP A 85 -34.37 21.63 0.81
N ALA A 86 -34.69 21.88 -0.47
CA ALA A 86 -33.73 21.84 -1.57
C ALA A 86 -32.58 22.85 -1.40
N LEU A 87 -32.89 24.07 -0.93
CA LEU A 87 -31.88 25.11 -0.71
C LEU A 87 -30.92 24.74 0.43
N ILE A 88 -31.41 24.07 1.47
CA ILE A 88 -30.58 23.59 2.58
C ILE A 88 -29.57 22.56 2.07
N GLU A 89 -30.02 21.59 1.26
CA GLU A 89 -29.13 20.56 0.70
C GLU A 89 -28.10 21.15 -0.26
N GLU A 90 -28.47 22.14 -1.08
CA GLU A 90 -27.53 22.84 -1.96
C GLU A 90 -26.43 23.56 -1.18
N ILE A 91 -26.79 24.26 -0.10
CA ILE A 91 -25.81 24.98 0.74
C ILE A 91 -24.92 24.00 1.51
N LEU A 92 -25.46 22.89 1.99
CA LEU A 92 -24.67 21.82 2.60
C LEU A 92 -23.71 21.19 1.60
N ASN A 93 -24.13 21.01 0.35
CA ASN A 93 -23.28 20.49 -0.70
C ASN A 93 -22.17 21.48 -1.07
N TRP A 94 -22.47 22.78 -1.09
CA TRP A 94 -21.45 23.82 -1.26
C TRP A 94 -20.40 23.80 -0.14
N LYS A 95 -20.82 23.75 1.14
CA LYS A 95 -19.91 23.64 2.31
C LYS A 95 -18.97 22.44 2.24
N ARG A 96 -19.39 21.34 1.60
CA ARG A 96 -18.60 20.10 1.45
C ARG A 96 -17.67 20.11 0.24
N SER A 97 -17.91 21.00 -0.73
CA SER A 97 -17.16 21.04 -1.99
C SER A 97 -15.93 21.95 -1.92
N ASP A 98 -15.82 22.80 -0.90
CA ASP A 98 -14.60 23.48 -0.45
C ASP A 98 -13.83 22.61 0.56
#